data_AF-A0A351MJX9-F1
#
_entry.id   AF-A0A351MJX9-F1
#
_cell.length_a   1.000
_cell.length_b   1.000
_cell.length_c   1.000
_cell.angle_alpha   90.00
_cell.angle_beta   90.00
_cell.angle_gamma   90.00
#
_symmetry.space_group_name_H-M   'P 1'
#
loop_
_entity.id
_entity.type
_entity.pdbx_description
1 polymer ?
#
loop_
_entity_poly.entity_id
_entity_poly.type
_entity_poly.pdbx_seq_one_letter_code
_entity_poly.pdbx_strand_id
1 'polypeptide(L)'
;MLYRLSYWRAAFGRIALGPAVVNAGGLLALLALAFVALPAAAAPRLHASAEGSDRVRLTWPAALDIAAYHLYRNDQLLHEPAAGAVGYLDRNVEPGTRYRYELRRRDGAGTPLDATVVVGPASESFTPDPRGYDVIVYGATPGGIAAAVTLGERGRRVLLVEPTEALGGMITGGLGRTDFGSIHALGGPFRRFMLAVDKHYADHYPADHANQELKRGGLYFEPKVARQIFSEWLSALPTVTVLREAHLVGLTEHDGRTSGMVIADRRRRLNRVLPAKLFIDASYEGDLAAMAGADYRIGRESRDEFGEEHAGRLWWDVWQRRVMQVDGQGDRVVQAYCYRLCLTRDPNNFRVPPAPTHYDRERYVGLLYDIELGRLKALTDILSILPLPNGKFDANNHPQGNPSSDLVGGADRWPEADWDERVVLAAEHRDHILGLLWFLAHDEAVPESLRADTKTWGLAADEFPEQSAWPSSMYVREGRRIVGETIFTEHDARSAPGQDRPTAKPDSIAVGAYPIDSH
;
A
#
# COMPACT_ATOMS: atom_id res chain seq x y z
N MET A 1 -17.22 -10.87 -38.53
CA MET A 1 -18.03 -10.33 -39.64
C MET A 1 -19.29 -9.68 -39.03
N LEU A 2 -19.14 -8.46 -38.51
CA LEU A 2 -19.92 -7.26 -38.83
C LEU A 2 -21.38 -7.19 -38.28
N TYR A 3 -21.51 -6.41 -37.19
CA TYR A 3 -22.56 -5.43 -36.86
C TYR A 3 -23.86 -5.80 -36.10
N ARG A 4 -23.91 -5.24 -34.87
CA ARG A 4 -24.91 -4.29 -34.27
C ARG A 4 -26.35 -4.71 -33.89
N LEU A 5 -26.64 -4.41 -32.61
CA LEU A 5 -27.73 -3.55 -32.08
C LEU A 5 -29.13 -3.60 -32.72
N SER A 6 -30.13 -3.92 -31.88
CA SER A 6 -31.47 -3.31 -31.99
C SER A 6 -32.24 -3.40 -30.67
N TYR A 7 -32.39 -2.25 -30.00
CA TYR A 7 -33.46 -1.96 -29.04
C TYR A 7 -34.73 -1.59 -29.82
N TRP A 8 -35.88 -2.04 -29.31
CA TRP A 8 -37.21 -1.77 -29.84
C TRP A 8 -37.65 -0.31 -29.68
N ARG A 9 -38.25 0.27 -30.73
CA ARG A 9 -39.40 1.18 -30.63
C ARG A 9 -40.17 1.19 -31.96
N ALA A 10 -41.48 1.04 -31.86
CA ALA A 10 -42.41 0.91 -32.98
C ALA A 10 -43.03 2.26 -33.40
N ALA A 11 -43.26 2.35 -34.72
CA ALA A 11 -44.35 3.02 -35.43
C ALA A 11 -44.53 4.54 -35.31
N PHE A 12 -44.15 5.31 -36.35
CA PHE A 12 -45.00 5.67 -37.51
C PHE A 12 -44.29 6.71 -38.41
N GLY A 13 -44.51 6.61 -39.72
CA GLY A 13 -44.60 7.78 -40.63
C GLY A 13 -43.35 8.22 -41.41
N ARG A 14 -43.23 7.76 -42.66
CA ARG A 14 -42.30 8.26 -43.70
C ARG A 14 -42.69 9.67 -44.17
N ILE A 15 -41.72 10.59 -44.33
CA ILE A 15 -41.62 11.54 -45.47
C ILE A 15 -40.13 11.78 -45.79
N ALA A 16 -39.83 11.91 -47.09
CA ALA A 16 -38.54 11.93 -47.76
C ALA A 16 -37.75 13.25 -47.67
N LEU A 17 -36.46 13.13 -48.00
CA LEU A 17 -35.37 14.11 -48.03
C LEU A 17 -35.58 15.36 -48.91
N GLY A 18 -34.91 16.46 -48.52
CA GLY A 18 -34.44 17.53 -49.40
C GLY A 18 -33.32 18.34 -48.73
N PRO A 19 -32.16 18.59 -49.39
CA PRO A 19 -31.04 19.32 -48.80
C PRO A 19 -31.08 20.83 -49.10
N ALA A 20 -30.48 21.59 -48.17
CA ALA A 20 -30.08 22.99 -48.24
C ALA A 20 -31.18 24.06 -48.10
N VAL A 21 -31.07 24.91 -47.07
CA VAL A 21 -30.87 26.37 -47.17
C VAL A 21 -30.43 26.89 -45.80
N VAL A 22 -29.35 27.67 -45.81
CA VAL A 22 -28.79 28.45 -44.70
C VAL A 22 -29.78 29.55 -44.31
N ASN A 23 -30.10 29.71 -43.02
CA ASN A 23 -30.35 31.04 -42.49
C ASN A 23 -30.05 31.14 -40.99
N ALA A 24 -29.21 32.12 -40.68
CA ALA A 24 -28.79 32.49 -39.35
C ALA A 24 -29.95 33.13 -38.57
N GLY A 25 -30.13 32.74 -37.31
CA GLY A 25 -31.09 33.36 -36.41
C GLY A 25 -31.54 32.42 -35.30
N GLY A 26 -30.64 32.08 -34.37
CA GLY A 26 -30.99 31.25 -33.20
C GLY A 26 -29.81 30.64 -32.46
N LEU A 27 -28.67 31.33 -32.37
CA LEU A 27 -27.57 30.95 -31.47
C LEU A 27 -27.82 31.59 -30.10
N LEU A 28 -28.71 30.98 -29.32
CA LEU A 28 -28.86 31.19 -27.89
C LEU A 28 -29.71 30.03 -27.35
N ALA A 29 -29.15 29.28 -26.40
CA ALA A 29 -29.72 28.10 -25.73
C ALA A 29 -29.56 26.74 -26.44
N LEU A 30 -28.35 26.16 -26.37
CA LEU A 30 -28.09 24.73 -26.14
C LEU A 30 -26.58 24.46 -26.12
N LEU A 31 -25.93 24.93 -25.05
CA LEU A 31 -24.62 24.47 -24.58
C LEU A 31 -24.72 24.34 -23.06
N ALA A 32 -25.64 23.50 -22.59
CA ALA A 32 -25.54 22.95 -21.25
C ALA A 32 -24.54 21.79 -21.34
N LEU A 33 -23.26 22.12 -21.18
CA LEU A 33 -22.24 21.12 -20.88
C LEU A 33 -22.74 20.31 -19.68
N ALA A 34 -22.93 19.00 -19.88
CA ALA A 34 -22.86 18.06 -18.79
C ALA A 34 -21.40 18.00 -18.34
N PHE A 35 -21.00 18.96 -17.51
CA PHE A 35 -19.90 18.77 -16.60
C PHE A 35 -20.30 17.59 -15.72
N VAL A 36 -19.73 16.41 -16.00
CA VAL A 36 -19.54 15.42 -14.95
C VAL A 36 -18.76 16.17 -13.88
N ALA A 37 -19.42 16.44 -12.75
CA ALA A 37 -18.73 16.96 -11.58
C ALA A 37 -17.70 15.88 -11.21
N LEU A 38 -16.44 16.11 -11.62
CA LEU A 38 -15.29 15.52 -10.97
C LEU A 38 -15.55 15.67 -9.45
N PRO A 39 -15.31 14.64 -8.62
CA PRO A 39 -15.33 14.85 -7.18
C PRO A 39 -14.48 16.08 -6.92
N ALA A 40 -15.02 17.08 -6.22
CA ALA A 40 -14.34 18.34 -5.99
C ALA A 40 -12.91 17.99 -5.54
N ALA A 41 -11.92 18.35 -6.37
CA ALA A 41 -10.53 18.08 -6.07
C ALA A 41 -10.32 18.55 -4.62
N ALA A 42 -9.79 17.66 -3.77
CA ALA A 42 -9.55 18.00 -2.38
C ALA A 42 -8.90 19.37 -2.33
N ALA A 43 -9.47 20.29 -1.55
CA ALA A 43 -8.97 21.66 -1.51
C ALA A 43 -7.45 21.60 -1.28
N PRO A 44 -6.65 22.31 -2.10
CA PRO A 44 -5.19 22.22 -2.02
C PRO A 44 -4.74 22.51 -0.58
N ARG A 45 -3.78 21.75 -0.05
CA ARG A 45 -3.31 21.91 1.34
C ARG A 45 -1.90 22.46 1.35
N LEU A 46 -1.60 23.24 2.38
CA LEU A 46 -0.24 23.59 2.75
C LEU A 46 0.36 22.42 3.54
N HIS A 47 1.51 21.91 3.10
CA HIS A 47 2.27 20.88 3.79
C HIS A 47 3.43 21.51 4.55
N ALA A 48 3.74 20.99 5.73
CA ALA A 48 4.83 21.47 6.57
C ALA A 48 5.62 20.28 7.16
N SER A 49 6.94 20.28 6.99
CA SER A 49 7.85 19.27 7.55
C SER A 49 9.02 19.95 8.27
N ALA A 50 9.43 19.41 9.43
CA ALA A 50 10.61 19.89 10.13
C ALA A 50 11.89 19.32 9.47
N GLU A 51 12.82 20.18 9.06
CA GLU A 51 14.09 19.81 8.41
C GLU A 51 15.28 19.96 9.38
N GLY A 52 15.22 19.30 10.54
CA GLY A 52 16.15 19.51 11.64
C GLY A 52 15.51 20.32 12.77
N SER A 53 16.31 21.05 13.54
CA SER A 53 15.85 21.79 14.72
C SER A 53 15.73 23.30 14.54
N ASP A 54 16.29 23.83 13.46
CA ASP A 54 16.36 25.26 13.14
C ASP A 54 15.58 25.63 11.87
N ARG A 55 14.86 24.67 11.24
CA ARG A 55 14.17 24.92 9.98
C ARG A 55 12.92 24.06 9.74
N VAL A 56 11.94 24.64 9.04
CA VAL A 56 10.69 23.99 8.59
C VAL A 56 10.54 24.21 7.09
N ARG A 57 10.40 23.13 6.32
CA ARG A 57 10.03 23.18 4.90
C ARG A 57 8.51 23.23 4.78
N LEU A 58 8.04 24.13 3.95
CA LEU A 58 6.65 24.27 3.55
C LEU A 58 6.54 23.99 2.06
N THR A 59 5.54 23.24 1.64
CA THR A 59 5.23 22.99 0.22
C THR A 59 3.75 23.10 -0.04
N TRP A 60 3.38 23.54 -1.24
CA TRP A 60 1.99 23.67 -1.67
C TRP A 60 1.89 23.51 -3.19
N PRO A 61 0.74 23.05 -3.71
CA PRO A 61 0.55 22.92 -5.15
C PRO A 61 0.55 24.27 -5.85
N ALA A 62 1.12 24.32 -7.06
CA ALA A 62 1.11 25.52 -7.89
C ALA A 62 -0.32 25.89 -8.28
N ALA A 63 -0.71 27.15 -8.08
CA ALA A 63 -1.96 27.67 -8.62
C ALA A 63 -1.72 28.35 -9.97
N LEU A 64 -2.57 28.03 -10.95
CA LEU A 64 -2.45 28.53 -12.32
C LEU A 64 -2.92 29.99 -12.49
N ASP A 65 -3.61 30.56 -11.48
CA ASP A 65 -4.31 31.85 -11.54
C ASP A 65 -3.88 32.86 -10.45
N ILE A 66 -2.73 32.67 -9.80
CA ILE A 66 -2.28 33.51 -8.67
C ILE A 66 -1.08 34.38 -9.06
N ALA A 67 -1.14 35.68 -8.72
CA ALA A 67 -0.04 36.62 -8.95
C ALA A 67 1.01 36.65 -7.82
N ALA A 68 0.64 36.34 -6.57
CA ALA A 68 1.53 36.24 -5.41
C ALA A 68 0.81 35.63 -4.19
N TYR A 69 1.59 35.11 -3.25
CA TYR A 69 1.11 34.58 -1.96
C TYR A 69 1.57 35.43 -0.78
N HIS A 70 0.83 35.37 0.33
CA HIS A 70 1.30 35.76 1.66
C HIS A 70 1.39 34.52 2.54
N LEU A 71 2.57 34.25 3.09
CA LEU A 71 2.79 33.15 4.04
C LEU A 71 2.84 33.72 5.46
N TYR A 72 2.03 33.16 6.36
CA TYR A 72 1.96 33.54 7.76
C TYR A 72 2.49 32.44 8.68
N ARG A 73 3.06 32.85 9.81
CA ARG A 73 3.42 32.01 10.94
C ARG A 73 2.89 32.62 12.24
N ASN A 74 2.07 31.87 12.98
CA ASN A 74 1.39 32.36 14.19
C ASN A 74 0.69 33.71 13.95
N ASP A 75 -0.06 33.80 12.84
CA ASP A 75 -0.77 34.99 12.38
C ASP A 75 0.10 36.21 11.99
N GLN A 76 1.44 36.08 12.01
CA GLN A 76 2.38 37.11 11.55
C GLN A 76 2.86 36.80 10.13
N LEU A 77 2.93 37.82 9.27
CA LEU A 77 3.46 37.67 7.92
C LEU A 77 4.94 37.26 7.98
N LEU A 78 5.26 36.09 7.43
CA LEU A 78 6.59 35.50 7.40
C LEU A 78 7.32 35.76 6.08
N HIS A 79 6.63 35.58 4.95
CA HIS A 79 7.22 35.72 3.61
C HIS A 79 6.17 36.02 2.53
N GLU A 80 6.61 36.53 1.39
CA GLU A 80 5.79 36.80 0.20
C GLU A 80 6.30 36.01 -1.01
N PRO A 81 5.93 34.72 -1.16
CA PRO A 81 6.35 33.90 -2.29
C PRO A 81 5.86 34.46 -3.65
N ALA A 82 6.70 34.31 -4.68
CA ALA A 82 6.33 34.63 -6.06
C ALA A 82 5.20 33.73 -6.59
N ALA A 83 4.49 34.16 -7.64
CA ALA A 83 3.36 33.45 -8.27
C ALA A 83 3.57 31.94 -8.50
N GLY A 84 4.77 31.56 -8.97
CA GLY A 84 5.11 30.16 -9.28
C GLY A 84 5.81 29.41 -8.15
N ALA A 85 5.94 30.00 -6.96
CA ALA A 85 6.56 29.32 -5.84
C ALA A 85 5.65 28.19 -5.34
N VAL A 86 6.25 27.02 -5.14
CA VAL A 86 5.58 25.80 -4.63
C VAL A 86 6.15 25.35 -3.27
N GLY A 87 6.99 26.20 -2.66
CA GLY A 87 7.54 25.92 -1.35
C GLY A 87 8.34 27.08 -0.76
N TYR A 88 8.60 26.97 0.54
CA TYR A 88 9.38 27.92 1.34
C TYR A 88 10.12 27.17 2.44
N LEU A 89 11.31 27.64 2.82
CA LEU A 89 12.08 27.08 3.93
C LEU A 89 12.20 28.15 5.03
N ASP A 90 11.42 27.99 6.10
CA ASP A 90 11.56 28.83 7.30
C ASP A 90 12.80 28.39 8.06
N ARG A 91 13.77 29.29 8.25
CA ARG A 91 15.01 29.04 9.02
C ARG A 91 15.04 29.75 10.37
N ASN A 92 13.94 30.40 10.74
CA ASN A 92 13.84 31.22 11.95
C ASN A 92 12.93 30.55 12.97
N VAL A 93 13.07 29.25 13.16
CA VAL A 93 12.28 28.44 14.09
C VAL A 93 13.14 27.95 15.25
N GLU A 94 12.50 27.73 16.39
CA GLU A 94 13.13 27.26 17.61
C GLU A 94 12.88 25.75 17.80
N PRO A 95 13.91 25.00 18.24
CA PRO A 95 13.76 23.58 18.57
C PRO A 95 12.68 23.36 19.64
N GLY A 96 11.78 22.39 19.44
CA GLY A 96 10.72 22.08 20.40
C GLY A 96 9.51 23.03 20.36
N THR A 97 9.55 24.09 19.55
CA THR A 97 8.45 25.06 19.45
C THR A 97 7.41 24.65 18.39
N ARG A 98 6.12 24.90 18.68
CA ARG A 98 5.00 24.65 17.76
C ARG A 98 4.68 25.93 16.98
N TYR A 99 4.45 25.80 15.68
CA TYR A 99 4.12 26.92 14.80
C TYR A 99 2.87 26.61 13.98
N ARG A 100 1.97 27.56 13.82
CA ARG A 100 0.85 27.48 12.86
C ARG A 100 1.26 28.19 11.58
N TYR A 101 1.12 27.55 10.42
CA TYR A 101 1.38 28.17 9.13
C TYR A 101 0.10 28.31 8.32
N GLU A 102 -0.01 29.42 7.61
CA GLU A 102 -1.17 29.70 6.75
C GLU A 102 -0.70 30.38 5.46
N LEU A 103 -1.14 29.87 4.32
CA LEU A 103 -0.87 30.46 3.02
C LEU A 103 -2.13 31.12 2.48
N ARG A 104 -2.07 32.43 2.26
CA ARG A 104 -3.18 33.25 1.75
C ARG A 104 -2.87 33.81 0.37
N ARG A 105 -3.91 34.00 -0.45
CA ARG A 105 -3.83 34.79 -1.68
C ARG A 105 -3.65 36.26 -1.32
N ARG A 106 -2.79 36.97 -2.05
CA ARG A 106 -2.50 38.39 -1.80
C ARG A 106 -3.71 39.31 -2.01
N ASP A 107 -4.60 38.95 -2.92
CA ASP A 107 -5.83 39.68 -3.23
C ASP A 107 -6.97 39.43 -2.22
N GLY A 108 -6.78 38.52 -1.26
CA GLY A 108 -7.78 38.15 -0.26
C GLY A 108 -8.95 37.33 -0.80
N ALA A 109 -8.92 36.92 -2.08
CA ALA A 109 -9.95 36.06 -2.67
C ALA A 109 -9.62 34.58 -2.42
N GLY A 110 -10.66 33.75 -2.20
CA GLY A 110 -10.52 32.30 -2.01
C GLY A 110 -10.31 31.85 -0.56
N THR A 111 -10.41 30.54 -0.34
CA THR A 111 -10.19 29.92 0.98
C THR A 111 -8.68 29.83 1.27
N PRO A 112 -8.19 30.31 2.42
CA PRO A 112 -6.80 30.09 2.83
C PRO A 112 -6.44 28.62 2.86
N LEU A 113 -5.17 28.31 2.55
CA LEU A 113 -4.64 26.98 2.78
C LEU A 113 -4.09 26.95 4.21
N ASP A 114 -4.89 26.42 5.12
CA ASP A 114 -4.50 26.23 6.52
C ASP A 114 -3.70 24.93 6.69
N ALA A 115 -2.56 25.00 7.37
CA ALA A 115 -1.87 23.85 7.93
C ALA A 115 -1.71 24.02 9.44
N THR A 116 -2.26 23.09 10.22
CA THR A 116 -1.95 23.00 11.65
C THR A 116 -1.05 21.80 11.87
N VAL A 117 0.27 22.02 11.94
CA VAL A 117 1.24 20.97 12.32
C VAL A 117 2.24 21.50 13.33
N VAL A 118 2.72 20.58 14.15
CA VAL A 118 3.12 20.74 15.55
C VAL A 118 4.46 20.03 15.79
N VAL A 119 5.33 20.68 16.59
CA VAL A 119 6.64 20.28 17.16
C VAL A 119 7.73 19.97 16.13
N GLY A 120 8.66 20.92 15.95
CA GLY A 120 10.02 20.56 15.58
C GLY A 120 10.62 19.72 16.72
N PRO A 121 11.07 18.49 16.48
CA PRO A 121 11.62 17.67 17.56
C PRO A 121 12.80 18.38 18.22
N ALA A 122 12.98 18.19 19.53
CA ALA A 122 14.29 18.40 20.13
C ALA A 122 15.26 17.52 19.34
N SER A 123 16.12 18.12 18.51
CA SER A 123 17.27 17.39 17.99
C SER A 123 18.21 17.24 19.17
N GLU A 124 18.12 16.13 19.89
CA GLU A 124 19.34 15.68 20.52
C GLU A 124 20.25 15.25 19.37
N SER A 125 21.41 15.90 19.25
CA SER A 125 22.53 15.22 18.62
C SER A 125 22.65 13.91 19.36
N PHE A 126 22.28 12.81 18.71
CA PHE A 126 22.57 11.50 19.24
C PHE A 126 24.08 11.52 19.45
N THR A 127 24.53 11.55 20.71
CA THR A 127 25.92 11.22 21.02
C THR A 127 26.07 9.83 20.44
N PRO A 128 26.83 9.66 19.33
CA PRO A 128 26.97 8.35 18.73
C PRO A 128 27.37 7.41 19.85
N ASP A 129 26.88 6.16 19.86
CA ASP A 129 27.75 5.15 20.44
C ASP A 129 29.10 5.37 19.75
N PRO A 130 30.19 5.68 20.48
CA PRO A 130 31.47 6.03 19.84
C PRO A 130 31.98 4.93 18.90
N ARG A 131 31.33 3.75 18.88
CA ARG A 131 31.55 2.64 17.97
C ARG A 131 30.71 2.66 16.66
N GLY A 132 29.61 3.42 16.57
CA GLY A 132 28.71 3.48 15.40
C GLY A 132 27.96 2.17 15.10
N TYR A 133 27.14 2.13 14.05
CA TYR A 133 26.63 0.88 13.47
C TYR A 133 27.43 0.52 12.20
N ASP A 134 27.65 -0.76 11.95
CA ASP A 134 28.26 -1.18 10.68
C ASP A 134 27.24 -1.08 9.55
N VAL A 135 26.00 -1.50 9.82
CA VAL A 135 24.91 -1.52 8.85
C VAL A 135 23.63 -1.00 9.48
N ILE A 136 22.91 -0.14 8.77
CA ILE A 136 21.51 0.20 9.06
C ILE A 136 20.62 -0.49 8.02
N VAL A 137 19.63 -1.24 8.49
CA VAL A 137 18.58 -1.84 7.65
C VAL A 137 17.28 -1.09 7.92
N TYR A 138 16.67 -0.52 6.89
CA TYR A 138 15.40 0.21 6.99
C TYR A 138 14.25 -0.68 6.50
N GLY A 139 13.25 -0.90 7.34
CA GLY A 139 12.13 -1.82 7.12
C GLY A 139 12.36 -3.19 7.76
N ALA A 140 11.54 -3.55 8.76
CA ALA A 140 11.54 -4.88 9.36
C ALA A 140 10.58 -5.84 8.62
N THR A 141 10.62 -5.83 7.30
CA THR A 141 9.97 -6.84 6.45
C THR A 141 10.68 -8.19 6.59
N PRO A 142 10.13 -9.30 6.08
CA PRO A 142 10.84 -10.59 6.10
C PRO A 142 12.25 -10.51 5.48
N GLY A 143 12.43 -9.72 4.42
CA GLY A 143 13.73 -9.48 3.80
C GLY A 143 14.68 -8.69 4.70
N GLY A 144 14.19 -7.62 5.35
CA GLY A 144 14.98 -6.82 6.27
C GLY A 144 15.40 -7.59 7.53
N ILE A 145 14.50 -8.39 8.09
CA ILE A 145 14.80 -9.28 9.21
C ILE A 145 15.81 -10.34 8.80
N ALA A 146 15.63 -10.97 7.63
CA ALA A 146 16.60 -11.93 7.11
C ALA A 146 17.99 -11.31 6.93
N ALA A 147 18.09 -10.10 6.39
CA ALA A 147 19.34 -9.37 6.25
C ALA A 147 19.97 -9.06 7.62
N ALA A 148 19.19 -8.52 8.56
CA ALA A 148 19.65 -8.17 9.90
C ALA A 148 20.16 -9.39 10.68
N VAL A 149 19.41 -10.50 10.67
CA VAL A 149 19.80 -11.78 11.30
C VAL A 149 21.08 -12.32 10.67
N THR A 150 21.14 -12.37 9.34
CA THR A 150 22.27 -12.89 8.57
C THR A 150 23.56 -12.09 8.81
N LEU A 151 23.47 -10.76 8.94
CA LEU A 151 24.58 -9.86 9.26
C LEU A 151 24.98 -9.95 10.74
N GLY A 152 23.99 -10.02 11.64
CA GLY A 152 24.20 -10.14 13.08
C GLY A 152 24.89 -11.44 13.47
N GLU A 153 24.52 -12.57 12.86
CA GLU A 153 25.18 -13.87 13.00
C GLU A 153 26.64 -13.85 12.52
N ARG A 154 26.98 -12.94 11.59
CA ARG A 154 28.36 -12.68 11.13
C ARG A 154 29.10 -11.63 11.96
N GLY A 155 28.56 -11.26 13.12
CA GLY A 155 29.21 -10.35 14.06
C GLY A 155 29.15 -8.87 13.69
N ARG A 156 28.35 -8.47 12.68
CA ARG A 156 28.17 -7.06 12.33
C ARG A 156 27.22 -6.38 13.31
N ARG A 157 27.53 -5.15 13.71
CA ARG A 157 26.58 -4.32 14.47
C ARG A 157 25.51 -3.77 13.53
N VAL A 158 24.30 -4.29 13.65
CA VAL A 158 23.15 -3.92 12.82
C VAL A 158 22.17 -3.09 13.63
N LEU A 159 21.69 -2.00 13.04
CA LEU A 159 20.46 -1.34 13.48
C LEU A 159 19.36 -1.64 12.47
N LEU A 160 18.31 -2.33 12.90
CA LEU A 160 17.09 -2.55 12.14
C LEU A 160 16.07 -1.48 12.56
N VAL A 161 15.65 -0.63 11.61
CA VAL A 161 14.71 0.46 11.84
C VAL A 161 13.36 0.09 11.22
N GLU A 162 12.29 0.16 12.01
CA GLU A 162 10.92 -0.17 11.60
C GLU A 162 10.00 1.03 11.85
N PRO A 163 9.34 1.56 10.81
CA PRO A 163 8.44 2.70 10.95
C PRO A 163 7.23 2.47 11.86
N THR A 164 6.75 1.22 11.96
CA THR A 164 5.60 0.82 12.77
C THR A 164 6.01 0.14 14.09
N GLU A 165 5.05 -0.34 14.87
CA GLU A 165 5.32 -1.23 16.00
C GLU A 165 5.54 -2.70 15.57
N ALA A 166 5.05 -3.06 14.38
CA ALA A 166 4.92 -4.44 13.94
C ALA A 166 6.14 -4.91 13.15
N LEU A 167 6.74 -6.00 13.62
CA LEU A 167 7.86 -6.66 12.93
C LEU A 167 7.32 -7.73 11.99
N GLY A 168 7.94 -7.90 10.82
CA GLY A 168 7.69 -8.99 9.89
C GLY A 168 6.80 -8.65 8.68
N GLY A 169 6.41 -7.38 8.54
CA GLY A 169 5.70 -6.87 7.36
C GLY A 169 4.38 -7.60 7.08
N MET A 170 4.17 -8.02 5.83
CA MET A 170 2.91 -8.65 5.39
C MET A 170 2.66 -10.03 6.02
N ILE A 171 3.71 -10.82 6.27
CA ILE A 171 3.60 -12.18 6.85
C ILE A 171 3.02 -12.12 8.27
N THR A 172 3.45 -11.14 9.06
CA THR A 172 2.92 -10.92 10.40
C THR A 172 1.71 -10.00 10.42
N GLY A 173 1.43 -9.33 9.30
CA GLY A 173 0.32 -8.41 9.04
C GLY A 173 -0.88 -9.06 8.35
N GLY A 174 -1.05 -10.38 8.46
CA GLY A 174 -2.26 -11.09 8.01
C GLY A 174 -2.07 -12.05 6.84
N LEU A 175 -0.94 -12.02 6.14
CA LEU A 175 -0.60 -13.05 5.14
C LEU A 175 -0.14 -14.33 5.86
N GLY A 176 -1.11 -15.10 6.33
CA GLY A 176 -0.90 -16.37 7.03
C GLY A 176 -0.80 -17.57 6.09
N ARG A 177 -1.17 -17.40 4.82
CA ARG A 177 -1.15 -18.47 3.80
C ARG A 177 -0.24 -18.09 2.63
N THR A 178 0.89 -18.80 2.53
CA THR A 178 1.88 -18.57 1.47
C THR A 178 1.48 -19.27 0.17
N ASP A 179 1.48 -18.51 -0.93
CA ASP A 179 1.35 -19.03 -2.28
C ASP A 179 2.69 -19.53 -2.82
N PHE A 180 2.67 -20.65 -3.54
CA PHE A 180 3.86 -21.20 -4.18
C PHE A 180 3.49 -22.03 -5.42
N GLY A 181 4.23 -21.84 -6.50
CA GLY A 181 4.15 -22.67 -7.70
C GLY A 181 5.11 -23.87 -7.66
N SER A 182 6.15 -23.82 -6.83
CA SER A 182 7.12 -24.91 -6.66
C SER A 182 7.74 -24.90 -5.27
N ILE A 183 7.69 -26.03 -4.56
CA ILE A 183 8.33 -26.18 -3.24
C ILE A 183 9.86 -26.05 -3.33
N HIS A 184 10.45 -26.32 -4.49
CA HIS A 184 11.90 -26.19 -4.72
C HIS A 184 12.36 -24.73 -4.76
N ALA A 185 11.44 -23.79 -4.96
CA ALA A 185 11.72 -22.36 -4.90
C ALA A 185 11.92 -21.86 -3.45
N LEU A 186 11.50 -22.65 -2.46
CA LEU A 186 11.44 -22.24 -1.06
C LEU A 186 12.76 -22.56 -0.34
N GLY A 187 13.71 -21.63 -0.44
CA GLY A 187 15.07 -21.75 0.09
C GLY A 187 15.44 -20.70 1.14
N GLY A 188 16.73 -20.69 1.50
CA GLY A 188 17.35 -19.62 2.27
C GLY A 188 16.66 -19.29 3.61
N PRO A 189 16.63 -18.01 4.00
CA PRO A 189 15.96 -17.55 5.22
C PRO A 189 14.47 -17.91 5.29
N PHE A 190 13.78 -17.96 4.15
CA PHE A 190 12.37 -18.36 4.12
C PHE A 190 12.19 -19.83 4.52
N ARG A 191 13.03 -20.74 4.02
CA ARG A 191 13.01 -22.14 4.46
C ARG A 191 13.28 -22.29 5.96
N ARG A 192 14.20 -21.49 6.51
CA ARG A 192 14.45 -21.45 7.96
C ARG A 192 13.18 -21.02 8.72
N PHE A 193 12.45 -20.04 8.21
CA PHE A 193 11.19 -19.57 8.78
C PHE A 193 10.11 -20.66 8.75
N MET A 194 9.89 -21.31 7.59
CA MET A 194 8.92 -22.41 7.49
C MET A 194 9.23 -23.54 8.48
N LEU A 195 10.49 -23.95 8.62
CA LEU A 195 10.86 -24.99 9.58
C LEU A 195 10.62 -24.56 11.04
N ALA A 196 10.78 -23.27 11.36
CA ALA A 196 10.46 -22.75 12.68
C ALA A 196 8.94 -22.76 12.94
N VAL A 197 8.12 -22.40 11.94
CA VAL A 197 6.65 -22.53 12.01
C VAL A 197 6.24 -23.99 12.19
N ASP A 198 6.80 -24.89 11.38
CA ASP A 198 6.51 -26.32 11.45
C ASP A 198 6.80 -26.88 12.84
N LYS A 199 7.97 -26.51 13.39
CA LYS A 199 8.37 -26.85 14.75
C LYS A 199 7.44 -26.26 15.80
N HIS A 200 7.04 -25.00 15.68
CA HIS A 200 6.11 -24.37 16.63
C HIS A 200 4.85 -25.23 16.80
N TYR A 201 4.19 -25.60 15.71
CA TYR A 201 2.99 -26.44 15.79
C TYR A 201 3.29 -27.88 16.22
N ALA A 202 4.46 -28.44 15.88
CA ALA A 202 4.89 -29.75 16.38
C ALA A 202 5.05 -29.78 17.91
N ASP A 203 5.55 -28.69 18.50
CA ASP A 203 5.75 -28.58 19.94
C ASP A 203 4.43 -28.31 20.71
N HIS A 204 3.46 -27.65 20.08
CA HIS A 204 2.21 -27.22 20.73
C HIS A 204 1.04 -28.20 20.57
N TYR A 205 1.11 -29.12 19.59
CA TYR A 205 0.01 -30.03 19.30
C TYR A 205 0.49 -31.49 19.20
N PRO A 206 -0.31 -32.46 19.65
CA PRO A 206 -0.08 -33.87 19.36
C PRO A 206 0.05 -34.15 17.86
N ALA A 207 0.69 -35.27 17.50
CA ALA A 207 0.96 -35.63 16.10
C ALA A 207 -0.32 -35.89 15.28
N ASP A 208 -1.43 -36.25 15.91
CA ASP A 208 -2.74 -36.54 15.30
C ASP A 208 -3.69 -35.32 15.32
N HIS A 209 -3.26 -34.18 15.84
CA HIS A 209 -4.08 -32.97 15.87
C HIS A 209 -4.21 -32.34 14.47
N ALA A 210 -5.39 -31.81 14.12
CA ALA A 210 -5.68 -31.25 12.79
C ALA A 210 -4.71 -30.14 12.33
N ASN A 211 -4.18 -29.35 13.27
CA ASN A 211 -3.18 -28.32 12.96
C ASN A 211 -1.87 -28.88 12.38
N GLN A 212 -1.53 -30.15 12.64
CA GLN A 212 -0.34 -30.78 12.06
C GLN A 212 -0.43 -30.89 10.54
N GLU A 213 -1.63 -31.15 10.02
CA GLU A 213 -1.86 -31.14 8.57
C GLU A 213 -2.05 -29.70 8.06
N LEU A 214 -2.86 -28.89 8.76
CA LEU A 214 -3.19 -27.53 8.32
C LEU A 214 -1.98 -26.62 8.18
N LYS A 215 -0.95 -26.74 9.03
CA LYS A 215 0.26 -25.92 8.92
C LYS A 215 1.04 -26.13 7.62
N ARG A 216 0.77 -27.22 6.88
CA ARG A 216 1.40 -27.59 5.59
C ARG A 216 2.92 -27.44 5.61
N GLY A 217 3.60 -28.05 6.58
CA GLY A 217 5.06 -27.98 6.68
C GLY A 217 5.60 -26.57 6.98
N GLY A 218 4.79 -25.72 7.62
CA GLY A 218 5.13 -24.36 8.01
C GLY A 218 4.77 -23.28 6.98
N LEU A 219 4.04 -23.64 5.93
CA LEU A 219 3.56 -22.70 4.91
C LEU A 219 2.35 -21.89 5.35
N TYR A 220 1.52 -22.48 6.23
CA TYR A 220 0.30 -21.86 6.75
C TYR A 220 0.43 -21.67 8.25
N PHE A 221 0.13 -20.47 8.72
CA PHE A 221 0.37 -20.07 10.09
C PHE A 221 -0.50 -18.91 10.52
N GLU A 222 -0.67 -18.79 11.82
CA GLU A 222 -1.24 -17.61 12.45
C GLU A 222 -0.23 -16.44 12.40
N PRO A 223 -0.67 -15.20 12.09
CA PRO A 223 0.22 -14.03 12.04
C PRO A 223 1.02 -13.80 13.33
N LYS A 224 0.42 -14.02 14.51
CA LYS A 224 1.12 -13.93 15.80
C LYS A 224 2.27 -14.94 15.94
N VAL A 225 2.15 -16.14 15.35
CA VAL A 225 3.20 -17.17 15.40
C VAL A 225 4.40 -16.71 14.57
N ALA A 226 4.15 -16.16 13.38
CA ALA A 226 5.20 -15.57 12.57
C ALA A 226 5.92 -14.42 13.29
N ARG A 227 5.15 -13.53 13.95
CA ARG A 227 5.69 -12.41 14.74
C ARG A 227 6.53 -12.88 15.91
N GLN A 228 6.10 -13.95 16.59
CA GLN A 228 6.88 -14.57 17.67
C GLN A 228 8.23 -15.06 17.14
N ILE A 229 8.23 -15.86 16.06
CA ILE A 229 9.46 -16.43 15.49
C ILE A 229 10.46 -15.34 15.08
N PHE A 230 10.00 -14.29 14.40
CA PHE A 230 10.86 -13.17 14.03
C PHE A 230 11.40 -12.41 15.24
N SER A 231 10.58 -12.20 16.27
CA SER A 231 11.01 -11.56 17.51
C SER A 231 12.08 -12.38 18.23
N GLU A 232 11.91 -13.71 18.27
CA GLU A 232 12.89 -14.64 18.85
C GLU A 232 14.23 -14.57 18.10
N TRP A 233 14.21 -14.62 16.77
CA TRP A 233 15.43 -14.52 15.95
C TRP A 233 16.22 -13.24 16.19
N LEU A 234 15.52 -12.10 16.24
CA LEU A 234 16.14 -10.80 16.48
C LEU A 234 16.68 -10.71 17.92
N SER A 235 15.90 -11.15 18.91
CA SER A 235 16.28 -11.08 20.34
C SER A 235 17.45 -11.99 20.71
N ALA A 236 17.66 -13.08 19.97
CA ALA A 236 18.79 -14.00 20.15
C ALA A 236 20.14 -13.39 19.72
N LEU A 237 20.13 -12.25 19.02
CA LEU A 237 21.32 -11.63 18.45
C LEU A 237 21.64 -10.29 19.14
N PRO A 238 22.59 -10.25 20.10
CA PRO A 238 23.00 -9.00 20.75
C PRO A 238 23.68 -8.02 19.79
N THR A 239 24.07 -8.48 18.60
CA THR A 239 24.62 -7.69 17.50
C THR A 239 23.56 -6.92 16.72
N VAL A 240 22.27 -7.22 16.92
CA VAL A 240 21.15 -6.55 16.25
C VAL A 240 20.39 -5.70 17.25
N THR A 241 20.32 -4.40 17.00
CA THR A 241 19.43 -3.48 17.72
C THR A 241 18.19 -3.23 16.86
N VAL A 242 16.99 -3.35 17.43
CA VAL A 242 15.73 -3.05 16.74
C VAL A 242 15.18 -1.72 17.25
N LEU A 243 14.90 -0.80 16.35
CA LEU A 243 14.27 0.49 16.64
C LEU A 243 12.92 0.56 15.91
N ARG A 244 11.84 0.46 16.67
CA ARG A 244 10.46 0.52 16.17
C ARG A 244 9.88 1.92 16.29
N GLU A 245 8.78 2.16 15.59
CA GLU A 245 8.06 3.44 15.56
C GLU A 245 8.96 4.60 15.12
N ALA A 246 9.90 4.32 14.22
CA ALA A 246 10.89 5.28 13.72
C ALA A 246 10.92 5.25 12.19
N HIS A 247 10.53 6.36 11.55
CA HIS A 247 10.48 6.46 10.10
C HIS A 247 11.57 7.38 9.55
N LEU A 248 11.99 7.11 8.32
CA LEU A 248 12.96 7.89 7.58
C LEU A 248 12.41 9.28 7.25
N VAL A 249 13.20 10.32 7.50
CA VAL A 249 12.86 11.71 7.12
C VAL A 249 13.96 12.40 6.30
N GLY A 250 15.12 11.76 6.16
CA GLY A 250 16.21 12.28 5.33
C GLY A 250 17.51 11.51 5.50
N LEU A 251 18.55 11.96 4.81
CA LEU A 251 19.89 11.38 4.85
C LEU A 251 20.93 12.47 5.09
N THR A 252 22.05 12.09 5.70
CA THR A 252 23.26 12.92 5.70
C THR A 252 24.25 12.36 4.69
N GLU A 253 25.00 13.26 4.07
CA GLU A 253 26.00 12.93 3.05
C GLU A 253 27.39 13.36 3.50
N HIS A 254 28.40 12.61 3.09
CA HIS A 254 29.81 12.98 3.16
C HIS A 254 30.51 12.49 1.89
N ASP A 255 31.17 13.39 1.16
CA ASP A 255 31.86 13.10 -0.11
C ASP A 255 31.01 12.35 -1.15
N GLY A 256 29.77 12.78 -1.40
CA GLY A 256 28.91 12.14 -2.41
C GLY A 256 28.35 10.77 -1.98
N ARG A 257 28.49 10.40 -0.70
CA ARG A 257 28.00 9.12 -0.16
C ARG A 257 27.13 9.34 1.06
N THR A 258 26.07 8.54 1.18
CA THR A 258 25.26 8.48 2.39
C THR A 258 26.13 8.10 3.59
N SER A 259 26.15 8.96 4.61
CA SER A 259 26.94 8.81 5.82
C SER A 259 26.08 8.60 7.07
N GLY A 260 24.78 8.90 6.99
CA GLY A 260 23.84 8.75 8.09
C GLY A 260 22.39 8.78 7.64
N MET A 261 21.54 8.11 8.41
CA MET A 261 20.09 8.09 8.24
C MET A 261 19.43 9.02 9.25
N VAL A 262 18.61 9.96 8.80
CA VAL A 262 17.82 10.83 9.67
C VAL A 262 16.44 10.21 9.85
N ILE A 263 16.08 9.95 11.10
CA ILE A 263 14.79 9.36 11.46
C ILE A 263 13.99 10.26 12.39
N ALA A 264 12.67 10.14 12.35
CA ALA A 264 11.77 10.61 13.39
C ALA A 264 11.38 9.45 14.30
N ASP A 265 11.89 9.43 15.53
CA ASP A 265 11.53 8.48 16.59
C ASP A 265 10.23 8.94 17.25
N ARG A 266 9.10 8.33 16.87
CA ARG A 266 7.76 8.75 17.33
C ARG A 266 7.53 8.40 18.80
N ARG A 267 8.17 7.33 19.28
CA ARG A 267 8.08 6.90 20.68
C ARG A 267 8.75 7.90 21.62
N ARG A 268 9.88 8.46 21.20
CA ARG A 268 10.63 9.48 21.96
C ARG A 268 10.31 10.92 21.57
N ARG A 269 9.56 11.12 20.48
CA ARG A 269 9.20 12.43 19.91
C ARG A 269 10.42 13.29 19.57
N LEU A 270 11.44 12.67 18.97
CA LEU A 270 12.69 13.33 18.61
C LEU A 270 13.20 12.86 17.24
N ASN A 271 14.01 13.69 16.57
CA ASN A 271 14.73 13.30 15.37
C ASN A 271 16.14 12.83 15.74
N ARG A 272 16.63 11.78 15.06
CA ARG A 272 17.97 11.22 15.29
C ARG A 272 18.72 11.13 13.98
N VAL A 273 20.00 11.48 14.01
CA VAL A 273 20.95 11.15 12.95
C VAL A 273 21.67 9.87 13.35
N LEU A 274 21.58 8.85 12.50
CA LEU A 274 22.10 7.51 12.73
C LEU A 274 23.23 7.22 11.73
N PRO A 275 24.51 7.36 12.12
CA PRO A 275 25.62 7.10 11.22
C PRO A 275 25.86 5.60 11.02
N ALA A 276 26.18 5.20 9.79
CA ALA A 276 26.60 3.84 9.45
C ALA A 276 27.47 3.82 8.18
N LYS A 277 28.12 2.68 7.93
CA LYS A 277 28.97 2.48 6.75
C LYS A 277 28.18 1.95 5.54
N LEU A 278 27.08 1.27 5.81
CA LEU A 278 26.22 0.64 4.81
C LEU A 278 24.76 0.82 5.21
N PHE A 279 23.91 1.03 4.22
CA PHE A 279 22.47 1.18 4.36
C PHE A 279 21.79 0.15 3.45
N ILE A 280 20.78 -0.54 3.97
CA ILE A 280 19.96 -1.50 3.22
C ILE A 280 18.52 -1.01 3.30
N ASP A 281 17.95 -0.71 2.14
CA ASP A 281 16.51 -0.52 2.03
C ASP A 281 15.84 -1.89 1.90
N ALA A 282 15.07 -2.25 2.92
CA ALA A 282 14.25 -3.45 2.97
C ALA A 282 12.79 -3.10 3.29
N SER A 283 12.39 -1.85 3.02
CA SER A 283 10.98 -1.43 3.00
C SER A 283 10.29 -1.99 1.75
N TYR A 284 8.97 -1.94 1.69
CA TYR A 284 8.25 -2.26 0.45
C TYR A 284 8.28 -1.08 -0.53
N GLU A 285 8.49 0.13 -0.02
CA GLU A 285 8.32 1.40 -0.71
C GLU A 285 9.58 1.87 -1.43
N GLY A 286 10.77 1.49 -0.95
CA GLY A 286 12.04 1.92 -1.52
C GLY A 286 12.43 3.38 -1.18
N ASP A 287 11.96 3.91 -0.04
CA ASP A 287 12.18 5.31 0.34
C ASP A 287 13.66 5.64 0.56
N LEU A 288 14.40 4.76 1.23
CA LEU A 288 15.81 4.97 1.54
C LEU A 288 16.62 4.95 0.24
N ALA A 289 16.34 4.01 -0.67
CA ALA A 289 16.98 3.95 -1.97
C ALA A 289 16.69 5.22 -2.79
N ALA A 290 15.43 5.64 -2.87
CA ALA A 290 15.04 6.85 -3.60
C ALA A 290 15.66 8.12 -3.00
N MET A 291 15.67 8.27 -1.67
CA MET A 291 16.31 9.41 -0.99
C MET A 291 17.84 9.42 -1.17
N ALA A 292 18.46 8.26 -1.34
CA ALA A 292 19.88 8.14 -1.66
C ALA A 292 20.20 8.48 -3.13
N GLY A 293 19.18 8.79 -3.95
CA GLY A 293 19.34 9.17 -5.35
C GLY A 293 19.34 7.98 -6.32
N ALA A 294 18.86 6.80 -5.92
CA ALA A 294 18.68 5.70 -6.85
C ALA A 294 17.55 6.02 -7.85
N ASP A 295 17.78 5.73 -9.13
CA ASP A 295 16.74 5.81 -10.14
C ASP A 295 15.67 4.74 -9.88
N TYR A 296 14.40 5.09 -10.12
CA TYR A 296 13.28 4.17 -9.94
C TYR A 296 12.15 4.43 -10.93
N ARG A 297 11.28 3.43 -11.06
CA ARG A 297 10.08 3.44 -11.89
C ARG A 297 8.84 3.18 -11.03
N ILE A 298 7.69 3.67 -11.49
CA ILE A 298 6.39 3.47 -10.86
C ILE A 298 5.36 3.21 -11.97
N GLY A 299 4.48 2.25 -11.73
CA GLY A 299 3.35 1.94 -12.58
C GLY A 299 3.66 0.89 -13.64
N ARG A 300 2.99 0.96 -14.77
CA ARG A 300 3.01 -0.08 -15.80
C ARG A 300 3.74 0.39 -17.05
N GLU A 301 4.59 -0.47 -17.59
CA GLU A 301 5.25 -0.23 -18.85
C GLU A 301 4.34 -0.34 -20.07
N SER A 302 4.70 0.37 -21.13
CA SER A 302 4.05 0.27 -22.42
C SER A 302 4.59 -0.90 -23.23
N ARG A 303 3.77 -1.44 -24.13
CA ARG A 303 4.20 -2.49 -25.06
C ARG A 303 5.36 -2.03 -25.95
N ASP A 304 5.42 -0.74 -26.28
CA ASP A 304 6.48 -0.18 -27.14
C ASP A 304 7.86 -0.23 -26.48
N GLU A 305 7.93 -0.32 -25.15
CA GLU A 305 9.20 -0.31 -24.42
C GLU A 305 9.88 -1.69 -24.41
N PHE A 306 9.12 -2.76 -24.15
CA PHE A 306 9.67 -4.12 -23.98
C PHE A 306 9.04 -5.19 -24.88
N GLY A 307 8.09 -4.82 -25.74
CA GLY A 307 7.41 -5.77 -26.63
C GLY A 307 6.58 -6.83 -25.89
N GLU A 308 6.14 -6.52 -24.67
CA GLU A 308 5.36 -7.44 -23.84
C GLU A 308 3.91 -7.48 -24.32
N GLU A 309 3.41 -8.70 -24.54
CA GLU A 309 2.06 -8.91 -25.09
C GLU A 309 0.98 -8.38 -24.13
N HIS A 310 1.20 -8.55 -22.83
CA HIS A 310 0.27 -8.15 -21.77
C HIS A 310 0.57 -6.78 -21.16
N ALA A 311 1.53 -6.01 -21.70
CA ALA A 311 1.80 -4.66 -21.21
C ALA A 311 0.59 -3.72 -21.35
N GLY A 312 0.47 -2.78 -20.41
CA GLY A 312 -0.62 -1.82 -20.31
C GLY A 312 -1.80 -2.29 -19.48
N ARG A 313 -3.02 -1.89 -19.84
CA ARG A 313 -4.25 -2.29 -19.16
C ARG A 313 -4.82 -3.55 -19.78
N LEU A 314 -5.13 -4.53 -18.94
CA LEU A 314 -5.71 -5.80 -19.31
C LEU A 314 -7.15 -5.88 -18.79
N TRP A 315 -8.11 -6.09 -19.67
CA TRP A 315 -9.50 -6.35 -19.28
C TRP A 315 -9.73 -7.85 -19.22
N TRP A 316 -10.08 -8.36 -18.04
CA TRP A 316 -10.30 -9.78 -17.78
C TRP A 316 -11.77 -10.07 -17.52
N ASP A 317 -12.34 -11.06 -18.21
CA ASP A 317 -13.65 -11.61 -17.85
C ASP A 317 -13.44 -12.71 -16.81
N VAL A 318 -13.77 -12.42 -15.55
CA VAL A 318 -13.59 -13.36 -14.44
C VAL A 318 -14.46 -14.61 -14.56
N TRP A 319 -15.62 -14.51 -15.20
CA TRP A 319 -16.57 -15.61 -15.35
C TRP A 319 -16.17 -16.55 -16.48
N GLN A 320 -15.61 -16.00 -17.56
CA GLN A 320 -15.13 -16.76 -18.71
C GLN A 320 -13.65 -17.13 -18.64
N ARG A 321 -12.92 -16.55 -17.68
CA ARG A 321 -11.48 -16.74 -17.46
C ARG A 321 -10.66 -16.48 -18.72
N ARG A 322 -10.88 -15.32 -19.34
CA ARG A 322 -10.14 -14.92 -20.54
C ARG A 322 -9.83 -13.44 -20.57
N VAL A 323 -8.71 -13.12 -21.20
CA VAL A 323 -8.36 -11.75 -21.59
C VAL A 323 -9.33 -11.30 -22.69
N MET A 324 -9.98 -10.16 -22.45
CA MET A 324 -10.90 -9.53 -23.38
C MET A 324 -10.19 -8.54 -24.29
N GLN A 325 -9.27 -7.76 -23.74
CA GLN A 325 -8.52 -6.73 -24.45
C GLN A 325 -7.24 -6.40 -23.67
N VAL A 326 -6.20 -5.94 -24.41
CA VAL A 326 -5.01 -5.29 -23.87
C VAL A 326 -4.72 -4.04 -24.72
N ASP A 327 -4.52 -2.88 -24.10
CA ASP A 327 -4.29 -1.62 -24.83
C ASP A 327 -2.82 -1.32 -25.16
N GLY A 328 -1.87 -1.96 -24.47
CA GLY A 328 -0.44 -1.72 -24.66
C GLY A 328 0.07 -0.40 -24.06
N GLN A 329 -0.76 0.37 -23.35
CA GLN A 329 -0.42 1.72 -22.90
C GLN A 329 0.12 1.71 -21.47
N GLY A 330 1.31 2.28 -21.28
CA GLY A 330 1.88 2.49 -19.96
C GLY A 330 1.19 3.63 -19.22
N ASP A 331 1.19 3.55 -17.89
CA ASP A 331 0.74 4.63 -17.00
C ASP A 331 1.40 4.51 -15.61
N ARG A 332 1.06 5.41 -14.67
CA ARG A 332 1.64 5.45 -13.32
C ARG A 332 0.84 4.70 -12.25
N VAL A 333 -0.23 3.99 -12.63
CA VAL A 333 -1.09 3.27 -11.68
C VAL A 333 -0.37 2.01 -11.22
N VAL A 334 -0.39 1.75 -9.91
CA VAL A 334 0.24 0.57 -9.30
C VAL A 334 -0.81 -0.48 -8.95
N GLN A 335 -0.35 -1.68 -8.63
CA GLN A 335 -1.23 -2.74 -8.17
C GLN A 335 -2.04 -2.29 -6.94
N ALA A 336 -3.36 -2.57 -6.92
CA ALA A 336 -4.23 -2.17 -5.80
C ALA A 336 -3.74 -2.74 -4.45
N TYR A 337 -4.09 -2.16 -3.30
CA TYR A 337 -3.73 -2.71 -1.98
C TYR A 337 -4.96 -3.10 -1.17
N CYS A 338 -4.74 -3.86 -0.11
CA CYS A 338 -5.74 -4.20 0.89
C CYS A 338 -5.09 -4.43 2.28
N TYR A 339 -5.92 -4.76 3.26
CA TYR A 339 -5.48 -5.47 4.47
C TYR A 339 -5.88 -6.94 4.36
N ARG A 340 -4.95 -7.84 4.64
CA ARG A 340 -5.21 -9.28 4.77
C ARG A 340 -5.82 -9.56 6.13
N LEU A 341 -7.11 -9.86 6.22
CA LEU A 341 -7.75 -10.06 7.51
C LEU A 341 -7.45 -11.47 8.05
N CYS A 342 -7.26 -11.58 9.37
CA CYS A 342 -7.34 -12.87 10.05
C CYS A 342 -8.73 -13.03 10.65
N LEU A 343 -9.56 -13.86 10.03
CA LEU A 343 -10.94 -14.10 10.42
C LEU A 343 -11.08 -15.35 11.30
N THR A 344 -12.18 -15.45 12.03
CA THR A 344 -12.58 -16.65 12.75
C THR A 344 -14.10 -16.77 12.84
N ARG A 345 -14.57 -17.99 13.15
CA ARG A 345 -15.96 -18.30 13.51
C ARG A 345 -16.08 -18.80 14.96
N ASP A 346 -14.97 -18.88 15.70
CA ASP A 346 -14.98 -19.32 17.11
C ASP A 346 -15.54 -18.20 18.00
N PRO A 347 -16.68 -18.38 18.70
CA PRO A 347 -17.29 -17.35 19.54
C PRO A 347 -16.38 -16.87 20.67
N ASN A 348 -15.40 -17.67 21.13
CA ASN A 348 -14.47 -17.26 22.17
C ASN A 348 -13.34 -16.37 21.66
N ASN A 349 -13.10 -16.38 20.35
CA ASN A 349 -12.09 -15.58 19.67
C ASN A 349 -12.70 -14.58 18.68
N PHE A 350 -14.03 -14.41 18.71
CA PHE A 350 -14.77 -13.63 17.73
C PHE A 350 -14.82 -12.16 18.13
N ARG A 351 -14.28 -11.29 17.28
CA ARG A 351 -14.51 -9.85 17.37
C ARG A 351 -15.34 -9.38 16.18
N VAL A 352 -16.49 -8.77 16.46
CA VAL A 352 -17.34 -8.15 15.43
C VAL A 352 -16.52 -7.09 14.69
N PRO A 353 -16.44 -7.11 13.34
CA PRO A 353 -15.83 -6.04 12.58
C PRO A 353 -16.51 -4.70 12.93
N PRO A 354 -15.75 -3.64 13.28
CA PRO A 354 -16.35 -2.35 13.61
C PRO A 354 -17.05 -1.74 12.39
N ALA A 355 -17.98 -0.82 12.63
CA ALA A 355 -18.53 0.00 11.55
C ALA A 355 -17.39 0.84 10.91
N PRO A 356 -17.44 1.07 9.59
CA PRO A 356 -16.51 1.98 8.91
C PRO A 356 -16.65 3.41 9.46
N THR A 357 -15.54 4.16 9.47
CA THR A 357 -15.57 5.57 9.89
C THR A 357 -16.24 6.43 8.82
N HIS A 358 -15.86 6.19 7.56
CA HIS A 358 -16.47 6.78 6.38
C HIS A 358 -17.15 5.70 5.54
N TYR A 359 -18.48 5.72 5.50
CA TYR A 359 -19.28 4.78 4.72
C TYR A 359 -19.85 5.45 3.48
N ASP A 360 -19.60 4.85 2.32
CA ASP A 360 -20.23 5.19 1.06
C ASP A 360 -20.79 3.92 0.41
N ARG A 361 -22.11 3.77 0.48
CA ARG A 361 -22.85 2.64 -0.07
C ARG A 361 -22.57 2.43 -1.55
N GLU A 362 -22.46 3.51 -2.32
CA GLU A 362 -22.38 3.48 -3.78
C GLU A 362 -21.07 2.84 -4.29
N ARG A 363 -20.07 2.68 -3.41
CA ARG A 363 -18.87 1.89 -3.72
C ARG A 363 -19.18 0.42 -3.94
N TYR A 364 -20.19 -0.14 -3.26
CA TYR A 364 -20.41 -1.58 -3.18
C TYR A 364 -21.61 -2.08 -3.99
N VAL A 365 -22.46 -1.18 -4.49
CA VAL A 365 -23.67 -1.54 -5.23
C VAL A 365 -23.41 -2.36 -6.49
N GLY A 366 -22.18 -2.31 -7.05
CA GLY A 366 -21.76 -3.14 -8.17
C GLY A 366 -21.90 -4.64 -7.92
N LEU A 367 -21.82 -5.08 -6.65
CA LEU A 367 -22.00 -6.49 -6.26
C LEU A 367 -23.44 -6.97 -6.43
N LEU A 368 -24.43 -6.09 -6.35
CA LEU A 368 -25.85 -6.47 -6.33
C LEU A 368 -26.27 -7.21 -7.59
N TYR A 369 -25.69 -6.87 -8.74
CA TYR A 369 -26.00 -7.54 -10.01
C TYR A 369 -25.63 -9.03 -9.99
N ASP A 370 -24.40 -9.36 -9.59
CA ASP A 370 -23.96 -10.76 -9.52
C ASP A 370 -24.57 -11.52 -8.33
N ILE A 371 -24.96 -10.82 -7.26
CA ILE A 371 -25.78 -11.36 -6.17
C ILE A 371 -27.17 -11.75 -6.68
N GLU A 372 -27.86 -10.87 -7.44
CA GLU A 372 -29.20 -11.13 -7.99
C GLU A 372 -29.20 -12.28 -8.99
N LEU A 373 -28.15 -12.41 -9.80
CA LEU A 373 -27.93 -13.56 -10.67
C LEU A 373 -27.59 -14.86 -9.92
N GLY A 374 -27.43 -14.80 -8.59
CA GLY A 374 -27.05 -15.93 -7.76
C GLY A 374 -25.63 -16.44 -8.02
N ARG A 375 -24.72 -15.57 -8.49
CA ARG A 375 -23.30 -15.91 -8.65
C ARG A 375 -22.50 -15.71 -7.36
N LEU A 376 -22.90 -14.73 -6.54
CA LEU A 376 -22.30 -14.43 -5.24
C LEU A 376 -23.31 -14.75 -4.13
N LYS A 377 -23.09 -15.84 -3.39
CA LYS A 377 -24.06 -16.39 -2.42
C LYS A 377 -23.57 -16.34 -0.97
N ALA A 378 -22.25 -16.36 -0.78
CA ALA A 378 -21.59 -16.31 0.52
C ALA A 378 -20.46 -15.29 0.52
N LEU A 379 -20.00 -14.89 1.71
CA LEU A 379 -18.85 -13.98 1.82
C LEU A 379 -17.61 -14.57 1.15
N THR A 380 -17.47 -15.89 1.14
CA THR A 380 -16.37 -16.62 0.48
C THR A 380 -16.37 -16.51 -1.05
N ASP A 381 -17.46 -16.06 -1.67
CA ASP A 381 -17.51 -15.79 -3.12
C ASP A 381 -17.00 -14.37 -3.43
N ILE A 382 -16.96 -13.50 -2.41
CA ILE A 382 -16.61 -12.06 -2.51
C ILE A 382 -15.22 -11.79 -1.93
N LEU A 383 -14.81 -12.54 -0.90
CA LEU A 383 -13.48 -12.54 -0.30
C LEU A 383 -12.90 -13.97 -0.38
N SER A 384 -11.62 -14.08 -0.69
CA SER A 384 -10.90 -15.35 -0.67
C SER A 384 -10.58 -15.66 0.79
N ILE A 385 -11.37 -16.53 1.42
CA ILE A 385 -11.24 -16.87 2.85
C ILE A 385 -10.74 -18.31 2.97
N LEU A 386 -9.49 -18.46 3.40
CA LEU A 386 -8.76 -19.72 3.35
C LEU A 386 -8.32 -20.16 4.76
N PRO A 387 -8.44 -21.45 5.12
CA PRO A 387 -8.18 -21.91 6.48
C PRO A 387 -6.71 -21.79 6.87
N LEU A 388 -6.51 -21.43 8.13
CA LEU A 388 -5.27 -21.43 8.90
C LEU A 388 -5.44 -22.35 10.13
N PRO A 389 -4.34 -22.70 10.84
CA PRO A 389 -4.42 -23.38 12.12
C PRO A 389 -5.32 -22.65 13.13
N ASN A 390 -5.84 -23.40 14.11
CA ASN A 390 -6.64 -22.88 15.23
C ASN A 390 -7.96 -22.19 14.84
N GLY A 391 -8.67 -22.72 13.83
CA GLY A 391 -10.00 -22.24 13.46
C GLY A 391 -10.01 -20.80 12.94
N LYS A 392 -8.87 -20.36 12.39
CA LYS A 392 -8.68 -19.05 11.78
C LYS A 392 -8.62 -19.14 10.27
N PHE A 393 -8.76 -18.01 9.62
CA PHE A 393 -8.79 -17.91 8.17
C PHE A 393 -8.08 -16.66 7.70
N ASP A 394 -7.26 -16.83 6.67
CA ASP A 394 -6.67 -15.72 5.91
C ASP A 394 -7.70 -15.23 4.90
N ALA A 395 -8.06 -13.95 4.97
CA ALA A 395 -9.01 -13.34 4.05
C ALA A 395 -8.32 -12.29 3.16
N ASN A 396 -8.51 -12.44 1.85
CA ASN A 396 -7.94 -11.57 0.83
C ASN A 396 -8.96 -11.23 -0.28
N ASN A 397 -8.50 -10.45 -1.25
CA ASN A 397 -9.20 -10.15 -2.48
C ASN A 397 -9.65 -11.43 -3.19
N HIS A 398 -10.87 -11.41 -3.71
CA HIS A 398 -11.40 -12.44 -4.59
C HIS A 398 -11.77 -11.84 -5.94
N PRO A 399 -11.24 -12.33 -7.07
CA PRO A 399 -11.50 -11.73 -8.39
C PRO A 399 -12.98 -11.66 -8.78
N GLN A 400 -13.84 -12.52 -8.22
CA GLN A 400 -15.28 -12.52 -8.50
C GLN A 400 -16.06 -11.49 -7.67
N GLY A 401 -15.51 -11.04 -6.53
CA GLY A 401 -16.07 -9.93 -5.79
C GLY A 401 -15.62 -8.62 -6.42
N ASN A 402 -16.49 -7.93 -7.14
CA ASN A 402 -16.15 -6.63 -7.70
C ASN A 402 -17.16 -5.54 -7.27
N PRO A 403 -16.81 -4.69 -6.28
CA PRO A 403 -15.53 -4.66 -5.57
C PRO A 403 -15.33 -5.80 -4.54
N SER A 404 -14.08 -6.09 -4.20
CA SER A 404 -13.66 -6.96 -3.09
C SER A 404 -12.74 -6.16 -2.15
N SER A 405 -11.84 -6.80 -1.40
CA SER A 405 -11.01 -6.12 -0.40
C SER A 405 -9.96 -5.18 -0.98
N ASP A 406 -9.57 -5.36 -2.24
CA ASP A 406 -8.63 -4.44 -2.90
C ASP A 406 -9.31 -3.10 -3.20
N LEU A 407 -8.68 -2.00 -2.77
CA LEU A 407 -9.11 -0.65 -3.13
C LEU A 407 -8.41 -0.23 -4.43
N VAL A 408 -9.07 -0.48 -5.56
CA VAL A 408 -8.56 -0.15 -6.89
C VAL A 408 -8.30 1.37 -7.01
N GLY A 409 -7.09 1.75 -7.42
CA GLY A 409 -6.63 3.14 -7.50
C GLY A 409 -6.31 3.80 -6.16
N GLY A 410 -6.61 3.15 -5.02
CA GLY A 410 -6.28 3.67 -3.69
C GLY A 410 -4.78 3.71 -3.40
N ALA A 411 -4.02 2.85 -4.08
CA ALA A 411 -2.58 2.69 -3.90
C ALA A 411 -1.73 3.64 -4.75
N ASP A 412 -2.29 4.33 -5.75
CA ASP A 412 -1.52 5.08 -6.76
C ASP A 412 -0.60 6.16 -6.20
N ARG A 413 -0.96 6.74 -5.05
CA ARG A 413 -0.16 7.75 -4.35
C ARG A 413 0.87 7.13 -3.39
N TRP A 414 0.70 5.88 -2.98
CA TRP A 414 1.48 5.24 -1.92
C TRP A 414 3.00 5.22 -2.18
N PRO A 415 3.49 4.89 -3.39
CA PRO A 415 4.93 4.76 -3.61
C PRO A 415 5.69 6.03 -3.27
N GLU A 416 5.15 7.21 -3.61
CA GLU A 416 5.81 8.50 -3.40
C GLU A 416 5.32 9.27 -2.17
N ALA A 417 4.24 8.81 -1.53
CA ALA A 417 3.69 9.39 -0.31
C ALA A 417 4.71 9.43 0.83
N ASP A 418 4.67 10.50 1.62
CA ASP A 418 5.38 10.57 2.89
C ASP A 418 4.64 9.75 3.98
N TRP A 419 5.21 9.72 5.18
CA TRP A 419 4.64 8.97 6.30
C TRP A 419 3.20 9.39 6.64
N ASP A 420 2.91 10.70 6.66
CA ASP A 420 1.62 11.21 7.08
C ASP A 420 0.55 10.93 6.02
N GLU A 421 0.89 11.06 4.74
CA GLU A 421 0.02 10.67 3.64
C GLU A 421 -0.25 9.16 3.65
N ARG A 422 0.74 8.32 3.94
CA ARG A 422 0.53 6.86 4.07
C ARG A 422 -0.38 6.49 5.25
N VAL A 423 -0.38 7.25 6.34
CA VAL A 423 -1.35 7.06 7.44
C VAL A 423 -2.78 7.31 6.94
N VAL A 424 -2.99 8.36 6.12
CA VAL A 424 -4.29 8.65 5.52
C VAL A 424 -4.71 7.55 4.55
N LEU A 425 -3.82 7.16 3.63
CA LEU A 425 -4.07 6.07 2.68
C LEU A 425 -4.40 4.75 3.41
N ALA A 426 -3.69 4.44 4.49
CA ALA A 426 -3.97 3.28 5.33
C ALA A 426 -5.36 3.30 5.95
N ALA A 427 -5.81 4.46 6.43
CA ALA A 427 -7.17 4.62 6.92
C ALA A 427 -8.22 4.42 5.81
N GLU A 428 -7.98 4.94 4.60
CA GLU A 428 -8.88 4.77 3.44
C GLU A 428 -9.05 3.29 3.07
N HIS A 429 -7.97 2.50 3.05
CA HIS A 429 -8.02 1.07 2.75
C HIS A 429 -8.73 0.27 3.85
N ARG A 430 -8.55 0.67 5.12
CA ARG A 430 -9.28 0.08 6.24
C ARG A 430 -10.78 0.35 6.12
N ASP A 431 -11.17 1.60 5.89
CA ASP A 431 -12.57 1.97 5.73
C ASP A 431 -13.21 1.31 4.51
N HIS A 432 -12.47 1.11 3.42
CA HIS A 432 -12.96 0.37 2.24
C HIS A 432 -13.39 -1.07 2.60
N ILE A 433 -12.56 -1.81 3.33
CA ILE A 433 -12.87 -3.19 3.72
C ILE A 433 -13.97 -3.24 4.78
N LEU A 434 -13.93 -2.34 5.77
CA LEU A 434 -14.99 -2.26 6.78
C LEU A 434 -16.33 -1.87 6.15
N GLY A 435 -16.33 -0.97 5.17
CA GLY A 435 -17.51 -0.59 4.41
C GLY A 435 -18.07 -1.73 3.56
N LEU A 436 -17.20 -2.57 2.96
CA LEU A 436 -17.61 -3.78 2.24
C LEU A 436 -18.32 -4.76 3.19
N LEU A 437 -17.68 -5.09 4.32
CA LEU A 437 -18.26 -5.98 5.33
C LEU A 437 -19.57 -5.42 5.90
N TRP A 438 -19.62 -4.11 6.12
CA TRP A 438 -20.81 -3.41 6.61
C TRP A 438 -21.97 -3.49 5.61
N PHE A 439 -21.72 -3.17 4.34
CA PHE A 439 -22.70 -3.28 3.26
C PHE A 439 -23.27 -4.70 3.16
N LEU A 440 -22.40 -5.71 3.10
CA LEU A 440 -22.80 -7.12 2.98
C LEU A 440 -23.56 -7.64 4.19
N ALA A 441 -23.34 -7.10 5.38
CA ALA A 441 -24.04 -7.51 6.60
C ALA A 441 -25.35 -6.75 6.88
N HIS A 442 -25.51 -5.53 6.35
CA HIS A 442 -26.58 -4.62 6.79
C HIS A 442 -27.45 -4.04 5.69
N ASP A 443 -27.00 -3.99 4.43
CA ASP A 443 -27.79 -3.38 3.36
C ASP A 443 -29.01 -4.22 3.00
N GLU A 444 -30.19 -3.60 2.93
CA GLU A 444 -31.45 -4.30 2.67
C GLU A 444 -31.49 -4.96 1.29
N ALA A 445 -30.75 -4.45 0.32
CA ALA A 445 -30.66 -5.00 -1.03
C ALA A 445 -29.85 -6.31 -1.10
N VAL A 446 -29.02 -6.60 -0.10
CA VAL A 446 -28.27 -7.87 -0.02
C VAL A 446 -29.18 -8.97 0.55
N PRO A 447 -29.32 -10.16 -0.06
CA PRO A 447 -30.20 -11.21 0.46
C PRO A 447 -29.89 -11.59 1.92
N GLU A 448 -30.94 -11.91 2.68
CA GLU A 448 -30.80 -12.24 4.12
C GLU A 448 -29.81 -13.39 4.37
N SER A 449 -29.76 -14.39 3.48
CA SER A 449 -28.81 -15.49 3.59
C SER A 449 -27.35 -15.03 3.55
N LEU A 450 -27.03 -14.05 2.69
CA LEU A 450 -25.68 -13.51 2.55
C LEU A 450 -25.36 -12.54 3.70
N ARG A 451 -26.35 -11.74 4.16
CA ARG A 451 -26.19 -10.93 5.38
C ARG A 451 -25.90 -11.80 6.60
N ALA A 452 -26.65 -12.90 6.76
CA ALA A 452 -26.47 -13.85 7.84
C ALA A 452 -25.10 -14.55 7.76
N ASP A 453 -24.68 -15.04 6.58
CA ASP A 453 -23.35 -15.63 6.39
C ASP A 453 -22.23 -14.63 6.71
N THR A 454 -22.32 -13.39 6.23
CA THR A 454 -21.32 -12.34 6.52
C THR A 454 -21.15 -12.12 8.02
N LYS A 455 -22.25 -12.11 8.79
CA LYS A 455 -22.23 -11.97 10.25
C LYS A 455 -21.62 -13.15 11.00
N THR A 456 -21.43 -14.30 10.34
CA THR A 456 -20.72 -15.45 10.95
C THR A 456 -19.20 -15.28 10.95
N TRP A 457 -18.66 -14.28 10.24
CA TRP A 457 -17.23 -14.03 10.13
C TRP A 457 -16.82 -12.84 11.00
N GLY A 458 -15.92 -13.09 11.96
CA GLY A 458 -15.38 -12.08 12.86
C GLY A 458 -13.88 -11.95 12.71
N LEU A 459 -13.32 -10.82 13.14
CA LEU A 459 -11.87 -10.67 13.30
C LEU A 459 -11.41 -11.56 14.46
N ALA A 460 -10.26 -12.24 14.30
CA ALA A 460 -9.68 -13.06 15.36
C ALA A 460 -9.13 -12.18 16.49
N ALA A 461 -9.77 -12.21 17.66
CA ALA A 461 -9.51 -11.30 18.78
C ALA A 461 -8.11 -11.42 19.37
N ASP A 462 -7.48 -12.59 19.25
CA ASP A 462 -6.13 -12.90 19.73
C ASP A 462 -5.01 -12.56 18.72
N GLU A 463 -5.37 -12.13 17.51
CA GLU A 463 -4.43 -11.57 16.54
C GLU A 463 -4.38 -10.05 16.66
N PHE A 464 -3.23 -9.45 16.36
CA PHE A 464 -3.03 -7.98 16.35
C PHE A 464 -3.61 -7.24 17.57
N PRO A 465 -3.28 -7.64 18.82
CA PRO A 465 -3.85 -7.04 20.02
C PRO A 465 -3.59 -5.52 20.09
N GLU A 466 -2.46 -5.07 19.57
CA GLU A 466 -2.08 -3.66 19.48
C GLU A 466 -3.00 -2.82 18.57
N GLN A 467 -3.73 -3.46 17.63
CA GLN A 467 -4.66 -2.79 16.71
C GLN A 467 -6.09 -3.33 16.82
N SER A 468 -6.46 -3.91 17.97
CA SER A 468 -7.83 -4.40 18.20
C SER A 468 -8.30 -5.42 17.15
N ALA A 469 -7.46 -6.42 16.86
CA ALA A 469 -7.68 -7.45 15.83
C ALA A 469 -7.61 -6.98 14.37
N TRP A 470 -7.22 -5.72 14.14
CA TRP A 470 -6.95 -5.23 12.80
C TRP A 470 -5.53 -5.58 12.36
N PRO A 471 -5.31 -6.04 11.11
CA PRO A 471 -3.96 -6.42 10.68
C PRO A 471 -2.97 -5.27 10.76
N SER A 472 -1.75 -5.58 11.21
CA SER A 472 -0.79 -4.57 11.61
C SER A 472 -0.12 -3.82 10.47
N SER A 473 -0.20 -4.38 9.25
CA SER A 473 0.51 -3.92 8.06
C SER A 473 -0.45 -3.93 6.88
N MET A 474 -0.31 -2.95 5.98
CA MET A 474 -0.98 -2.99 4.69
C MET A 474 -0.32 -4.03 3.78
N TYR A 475 -1.10 -4.65 2.91
CA TYR A 475 -0.62 -5.54 1.86
C TYR A 475 -0.08 -4.70 0.68
N VAL A 476 1.10 -4.11 0.87
CA VAL A 476 1.81 -3.29 -0.13
C VAL A 476 2.42 -4.23 -1.18
N ARG A 477 1.90 -4.19 -2.39
CA ARG A 477 2.31 -5.07 -3.50
C ARG A 477 3.34 -4.44 -4.44
N GLU A 478 3.39 -3.11 -4.56
CA GLU A 478 4.28 -2.43 -5.52
C GLU A 478 4.73 -1.03 -5.03
N GLY A 479 5.92 -0.93 -4.45
CA GLY A 479 6.56 0.36 -4.19
C GLY A 479 7.30 0.93 -5.39
N ARG A 480 8.38 1.66 -5.12
CA ARG A 480 9.30 2.09 -6.18
C ARG A 480 10.09 0.90 -6.71
N ARG A 481 10.04 0.68 -8.03
CA ARG A 481 10.84 -0.35 -8.72
C ARG A 481 12.20 0.25 -9.08
N ILE A 482 13.22 -0.04 -8.27
CA ILE A 482 14.58 0.48 -8.46
C ILE A 482 15.15 0.03 -9.82
N VAL A 483 15.73 0.96 -10.56
CA VAL A 483 16.39 0.68 -11.84
C VAL A 483 17.75 0.04 -11.56
N GLY A 484 17.82 -1.28 -11.76
CA GLY A 484 19.06 -2.04 -11.68
C GLY A 484 19.78 -2.17 -13.03
N GLU A 485 20.84 -3.01 -13.06
CA GLU A 485 21.56 -3.35 -14.30
C GLU A 485 20.68 -4.08 -15.33
N THR A 486 19.58 -4.68 -14.89
CA THR A 486 18.60 -5.35 -15.74
C THR A 486 17.21 -5.10 -15.17
N ILE A 487 16.23 -4.90 -16.05
CA ILE A 487 14.81 -4.80 -15.70
C ILE A 487 14.18 -6.18 -15.90
N PHE A 488 13.49 -6.68 -14.87
CA PHE A 488 12.70 -7.89 -14.98
C PHE A 488 11.46 -7.61 -15.83
N THR A 489 11.26 -8.41 -16.86
CA THR A 489 10.14 -8.29 -17.81
C THR A 489 9.32 -9.58 -17.82
N GLU A 490 8.16 -9.53 -18.46
CA GLU A 490 7.31 -10.67 -18.74
C GLU A 490 8.08 -11.81 -19.45
N HIS A 491 9.02 -11.47 -20.33
CA HIS A 491 9.86 -12.46 -21.02
C HIS A 491 10.74 -13.27 -20.06
N ASP A 492 11.07 -12.71 -18.89
CA ASP A 492 11.81 -13.40 -17.84
C ASP A 492 10.94 -14.33 -16.97
N ALA A 493 9.61 -14.15 -17.00
CA ALA A 493 8.65 -14.96 -16.25
C ALA A 493 7.97 -16.03 -17.12
N ARG A 494 7.98 -15.87 -18.44
CA ARG A 494 7.41 -16.83 -19.38
C ARG A 494 8.32 -18.03 -19.57
N SER A 495 7.69 -19.19 -19.79
CA SER A 495 8.42 -20.39 -20.18
C SER A 495 9.20 -20.15 -21.47
N ALA A 496 10.48 -20.51 -21.46
CA ALA A 496 11.31 -20.41 -22.66
C ALA A 496 10.87 -21.46 -23.70
N PRO A 497 11.05 -21.20 -25.01
CA PRO A 497 10.70 -22.18 -26.04
C PRO A 497 11.30 -23.56 -25.78
N GLY A 498 10.43 -24.59 -25.70
CA GLY A 498 10.85 -25.97 -25.41
C GLY A 498 11.18 -26.25 -23.94
N GLN A 499 10.85 -25.34 -23.02
CA GLN A 499 11.01 -25.52 -21.57
C GLN A 499 9.67 -25.33 -20.85
N ASP A 500 9.52 -25.99 -19.69
CA ASP A 500 8.35 -25.81 -18.82
C ASP A 500 8.51 -24.65 -17.82
N ARG A 501 9.61 -23.89 -17.93
CA ARG A 501 9.96 -22.80 -17.03
C ARG A 501 10.77 -21.71 -17.76
N PRO A 502 10.91 -20.52 -17.17
CA PRO A 502 11.82 -19.51 -17.68
C PRO A 502 13.28 -19.97 -17.64
N THR A 503 14.08 -19.38 -18.52
CA THR A 503 15.54 -19.61 -18.53
C THR A 503 16.13 -19.17 -17.19
N ALA A 504 16.84 -20.08 -16.52
CA ALA A 504 17.51 -19.72 -15.27
C ALA A 504 18.68 -18.78 -15.54
N LYS A 505 18.75 -17.67 -14.79
CA LYS A 505 19.90 -16.78 -14.77
C LYS A 505 20.93 -17.32 -13.77
N PRO A 506 22.16 -17.68 -14.18
CA PRO A 506 23.13 -18.37 -13.32
C PRO A 506 23.63 -17.52 -12.15
N ASP A 507 23.47 -16.20 -12.23
CA ASP A 507 23.81 -15.17 -11.26
C ASP A 507 22.60 -14.69 -10.44
N SER A 508 21.43 -15.34 -10.58
CA SER A 508 20.23 -14.94 -9.84
C SER A 508 20.43 -15.12 -8.33
N ILE A 509 20.17 -14.04 -7.58
CA ILE A 509 20.17 -14.04 -6.11
C ILE A 509 18.74 -14.11 -5.53
N ALA A 510 17.73 -14.13 -6.39
CA ALA A 510 16.32 -14.25 -6.03
C ALA A 510 15.65 -15.37 -6.82
N VAL A 511 14.58 -15.92 -6.25
CA VAL A 511 13.75 -16.96 -6.88
C VAL A 511 12.29 -16.61 -6.64
N GLY A 512 11.49 -16.70 -7.70
CA GLY A 512 10.04 -16.59 -7.67
C GLY A 512 9.41 -17.75 -8.43
N ALA A 513 8.27 -18.24 -7.95
CA ALA A 513 7.51 -19.30 -8.59
C ALA A 513 6.02 -18.99 -8.43
N TYR A 514 5.55 -17.98 -9.14
CA TYR A 514 4.15 -17.55 -9.19
C TYR A 514 3.88 -16.96 -10.57
N PRO A 515 2.66 -17.08 -11.14
CA PRO A 515 2.31 -16.36 -12.36
C PRO A 515 2.50 -14.85 -12.17
N ILE A 516 2.67 -14.12 -13.28
CA ILE A 516 2.60 -12.65 -13.24
C ILE A 516 1.20 -12.28 -12.76
N ASP A 517 1.14 -11.55 -11.66
CA ASP A 517 -0.09 -11.10 -11.03
C ASP A 517 -0.07 -9.57 -10.96
N SER A 518 -0.95 -8.93 -11.73
CA SER A 518 -1.10 -7.48 -11.79
C SER A 518 -2.61 -7.18 -11.87
N HIS A 519 -3.09 -6.36 -10.93
CA HIS A 519 -4.52 -6.09 -10.68
C HIS A 519 -4.87 -4.65 -10.96
#